data_AF-A0A651DID3-F1
#
_entry.id   AF-A0A651DID3-F1
#
_cell.length_a   1.000
_cell.length_b   1.000
_cell.length_c   1.000
_cell.angle_alpha   90.00
_cell.angle_beta   90.00
_cell.angle_gamma   90.00
#
_symmetry.space_group_name_H-M   'P 1'
#
loop_
_entity.id
_entity.type
_entity.pdbx_description
1 polymer ?
#
loop_
_entity_poly.entity_id
_entity_poly.type
_entity_poly.pdbx_seq_one_letter_code
_entity_poly.pdbx_strand_id
1 'polypeptide(L)' 'QRQQHQVSIDLWEICYQVCFLNYSPVSGAANIDPSLIDEVGEVDWQCLEDKTRDLVGEAFANLPED' A
#
# COMPACT_ATOMS: atom_id res chain seq x y z
N GLN A 1 -21.76 6.90 26.40
CA GLN A 1 -20.88 7.81 25.63
C GLN A 1 -20.25 6.97 24.53
N ARG A 2 -20.55 7.22 23.25
CA ARG A 2 -19.81 6.59 22.14
C ARG A 2 -18.48 7.34 22.02
N GLN A 3 -17.36 6.67 22.19
CA GLN A 3 -16.06 7.26 21.89
C GLN A 3 -15.95 7.32 20.37
N GLN A 4 -15.92 8.53 19.80
CA GLN A 4 -15.65 8.71 18.38
C GLN A 4 -14.17 8.41 18.15
N HIS A 5 -13.88 7.26 17.54
CA HIS A 5 -12.54 6.93 17.08
C HIS A 5 -12.32 7.57 15.70
N GLN A 6 -11.24 8.34 15.58
CA GLN A 6 -10.81 8.92 14.31
C GLN A 6 -9.44 8.35 13.99
N VAL A 7 -9.33 7.71 12.82
CA VAL A 7 -8.07 7.20 12.28
C VAL A 7 -7.65 8.08 11.11
N SER A 8 -6.37 8.46 11.07
CA SER A 8 -5.76 9.16 9.93
C SER A 8 -4.84 8.20 9.21
N ILE A 9 -5.01 8.09 7.91
CA ILE A 9 -4.18 7.23 7.04
C ILE A 9 -3.43 8.15 6.08
N ASP A 10 -2.12 7.96 5.97
CA ASP A 10 -1.32 8.63 4.95
C ASP A 10 -1.41 7.85 3.64
N LEU A 11 -1.94 8.49 2.60
CA LEU A 11 -2.09 7.88 1.28
C LEU A 11 -0.74 7.55 0.64
N TRP A 12 0.31 8.31 0.94
CA TRP A 12 1.62 8.10 0.34
C TRP A 12 2.29 6.84 0.87
N GLU A 13 2.07 6.49 2.14
CA GLU A 13 2.56 5.24 2.72
C GLU A 13 2.01 4.02 1.97
N ILE A 14 0.73 4.06 1.58
CA ILE A 14 0.12 3.00 0.75
C ILE A 14 0.78 2.96 -0.63
N CYS A 15 0.98 4.10 -1.29
CA CYS A 15 1.65 4.16 -2.59
C CYS A 15 3.07 3.56 -2.53
N TYR A 16 3.82 3.82 -1.45
CA TYR A 16 5.14 3.23 -1.28
C TYR A 16 5.09 1.72 -1.02
N GLN A 17 4.13 1.25 -0.22
CA GLN A 17 3.89 -0.18 -0.02
C GLN A 17 3.52 -0.91 -1.32
N VAL A 18 2.77 -0.25 -2.21
CA VAL A 18 2.49 -0.78 -3.55
C VAL A 18 3.79 -0.91 -4.34
N CYS A 19 4.62 0.13 -4.39
CA CYS A 19 5.76 0.22 -5.31
C CYS A 19 7.03 -0.53 -4.87
N PHE A 20 7.21 -0.78 -3.57
CA PHE A 20 8.48 -1.30 -3.04
C PHE A 20 8.34 -2.64 -2.33
N LEU A 21 9.33 -3.52 -2.53
CA LEU A 21 9.47 -4.75 -1.77
C LEU A 21 9.88 -4.44 -0.33
N ASN A 22 9.14 -5.00 0.63
CA ASN A 22 9.42 -4.87 2.06
C ASN A 22 9.56 -3.40 2.48
N TYR A 23 8.69 -2.52 1.97
CA TYR A 23 8.69 -1.10 2.29
C TYR A 23 8.71 -0.87 3.81
N SER A 24 9.61 0.01 4.25
CA SER A 24 9.64 0.49 5.63
C SER A 24 9.95 1.98 5.64
N PRO A 25 9.12 2.81 6.30
CA PRO A 25 9.32 4.26 6.39
C PRO A 25 10.58 4.64 7.18
N VAL A 26 11.15 3.70 7.94
CA VAL A 26 12.36 3.89 8.75
C VAL A 26 13.63 3.53 7.95
N SER A 27 13.49 2.72 6.90
CA SER A 27 14.62 2.32 6.06
C SER A 27 14.86 3.38 4.98
N GLY A 28 16.09 3.88 4.88
CA GLY A 28 16.47 4.86 3.85
C GLY A 28 16.70 4.26 2.46
N ALA A 29 16.63 2.94 2.31
CA ALA A 29 16.82 2.24 1.05
C ALA A 29 15.61 1.34 0.77
N ALA A 30 14.96 1.57 -0.37
CA ALA A 30 13.83 0.79 -0.83
C ALA A 30 14.20 0.06 -2.13
N ASN A 31 13.73 -1.18 -2.26
CA ASN A 31 13.86 -1.95 -3.50
C ASN A 31 12.55 -1.87 -4.26
N ILE A 32 12.59 -1.44 -5.53
CA ILE A 32 11.42 -1.47 -6.40
C ILE A 32 10.95 -2.91 -6.53
N ASP A 33 9.64 -3.13 -6.52
CA ASP A 33 9.06 -4.41 -6.89
C ASP A 33 9.08 -4.57 -8.41
N PRO A 34 9.99 -5.41 -8.97
CA PRO A 34 10.10 -5.55 -10.41
C PRO A 34 8.87 -6.25 -11.02
N SER A 35 8.02 -6.90 -10.21
CA SER A 35 6.77 -7.51 -10.72
C SER A 35 5.74 -6.47 -11.18
N LEU A 36 5.94 -5.19 -10.85
CA LEU A 36 5.12 -4.08 -11.35
C LEU A 36 5.48 -3.66 -12.79
N ILE A 37 6.55 -4.21 -13.35
CA ILE A 37 7.01 -3.93 -14.69
C ILE A 37 6.86 -5.21 -15.52
N ASP A 38 6.23 -5.10 -16.68
CA ASP A 38 6.00 -6.22 -17.58
C ASP A 38 7.26 -6.61 -18.39
N GLU A 39 7.12 -7.64 -19.21
CA GLU A 39 8.23 -8.16 -20.02
C GLU A 39 8.74 -7.18 -21.10
N VAL A 40 7.96 -6.15 -21.44
CA VAL A 40 8.37 -5.10 -22.40
C VAL A 40 8.94 -3.87 -21.71
N GLY A 41 9.00 -3.86 -20.38
CA GLY A 41 9.56 -2.75 -19.59
C GLY A 41 8.54 -1.66 -19.26
N GLU A 42 7.26 -1.90 -19.49
CA GLU A 42 6.17 -0.97 -19.17
C GLU A 42 5.52 -1.34 -17.84
N VAL A 43 4.69 -0.44 -17.29
CA VAL A 43 3.98 -0.71 -16.04
C VAL A 43 2.89 -1.75 -16.26
N ASP A 44 2.92 -2.83 -15.47
CA ASP A 44 1.79 -3.75 -15.33
C ASP A 44 0.71 -3.09 -14.46
N TRP A 45 -0.21 -2.38 -15.10
CA TRP A 45 -1.31 -1.67 -14.44
C TRP A 45 -2.26 -2.61 -13.69
N GLN A 46 -2.42 -3.85 -14.15
CA GLN A 46 -3.29 -4.80 -13.49
C GLN A 46 -2.67 -5.26 -12.17
N CYS A 47 -1.38 -5.62 -12.18
CA CYS A 47 -0.63 -5.95 -10.97
C CYS A 47 -0.63 -4.79 -9.96
N LEU A 48 -0.42 -3.56 -10.44
CA LEU A 48 -0.45 -2.35 -9.62
C LEU A 48 -1.82 -2.15 -8.93
N GLU A 49 -2.92 -2.27 -9.69
CA GLU A 49 -4.28 -2.14 -9.17
C GLU A 49 -4.61 -3.26 -8.17
N ASP A 50 -4.20 -4.49 -8.46
CA ASP A 50 -4.42 -5.63 -7.57
C ASP A 50 -3.71 -5.43 -6.22
N LYS A 51 -2.44 -5.00 -6.23
CA LYS A 51 -1.71 -4.65 -4.99
C LYS A 51 -2.34 -3.49 -4.25
N THR A 52 -2.82 -2.47 -4.98
CA THR A 52 -3.48 -1.31 -4.39
C THR A 52 -4.77 -1.72 -3.68
N ARG A 53 -5.61 -2.53 -4.33
CA ARG A 53 -6.85 -3.05 -3.77
C ARG A 53 -6.60 -3.85 -2.50
N ASP A 54 -5.59 -4.72 -2.51
CA ASP A 54 -5.28 -5.58 -1.36
C ASP A 54 -4.82 -4.74 -0.16
N LEU A 55 -3.92 -3.77 -0.36
CA LEU A 55 -3.43 -2.88 0.71
C LEU A 55 -4.52 -1.95 1.26
N VAL A 56 -5.36 -1.39 0.39
CA VAL A 56 -6.51 -0.59 0.85
C VAL A 56 -7.49 -1.45 1.63
N GLY A 57 -7.78 -2.68 1.16
CA GLY A 57 -8.62 -3.64 1.87
C GLY A 57 -8.07 -3.95 3.27
N GLU A 58 -6.77 -4.21 3.38
CA GLU A 58 -6.08 -4.42 4.66
C GLU A 58 -6.17 -3.19 5.57
N ALA A 59 -5.97 -1.98 5.02
CA ALA A 59 -6.07 -0.74 5.79
C ALA A 59 -7.47 -0.56 6.41
N PHE A 60 -8.54 -0.86 5.67
CA PHE A 60 -9.90 -0.82 6.18
C PHE A 60 -10.20 -1.95 7.19
N ALA A 61 -9.71 -3.16 6.94
CA ALA A 61 -9.89 -4.30 7.84
C ALA A 61 -9.22 -4.10 9.21
N ASN A 62 -8.17 -3.28 9.26
CA ASN A 62 -7.45 -2.94 10.49
C ASN A 62 -8.02 -1.71 11.23
N LEU A 63 -9.12 -1.13 10.75
CA LEU A 63 -9.81 -0.06 11.51
C LEU A 63 -10.46 -0.64 12.77
N PRO A 64 -10.50 0.12 13.89
CA PRO A 64 -11.18 -0.32 15.10
C PRO A 64 -12.67 -0.62 14.84
N GLU A 65 -13.16 -1.71 15.41
CA GLU A 65 -14.61 -1.98 15.46
C GLU A 65 -15.30 -1.04 16.47
N ASP A 66 -16.52 -0.61 16.15
CA ASP A 66 -17.37 0.25 16.99
C ASP A 66 -17.89 -0.43 18.27
#